data_AF-A0A830D871-F1
#
_entry.id   AF-A0A830D871-F1
#
_cell.length_a   1.000
_cell.length_b   1.000
_cell.length_c   1.000
_cell.angle_alpha   90.00
_cell.angle_beta   90.00
_cell.angle_gamma   90.00
#
_symmetry.space_group_name_H-M   'P 1'
#
loop_
_entity.id
_entity.type
_entity.pdbx_description
1 polymer ?
#
loop_
_entity_poly.entity_id
_entity_poly.type
_entity_poly.pdbx_seq_one_letter_code
_entity_poly.pdbx_strand_id
1 'polypeptide(L)' 'MGRSKLPIKKIENMTNRQVTFSKRRYGLTIKAHEIAVLCDIDLTLIMLSPFGTS' A
#
# COMPACT_ATOMS: atom_id res chain seq x y z
N MET A 1 17.95 -9.30 5.29
CA MET A 1 16.82 -9.82 6.10
C MET A 1 15.62 -10.02 5.18
N GLY A 2 15.05 -11.23 5.13
CA GLY A 2 13.99 -11.60 4.20
C GLY A 2 12.59 -11.11 4.59
N ARG A 3 11.59 -11.47 3.78
CA ARG A 3 10.19 -11.15 4.03
C ARG A 3 9.67 -11.90 5.25
N SER A 4 9.39 -11.18 6.33
CA SER A 4 8.74 -11.76 7.52
C SER A 4 7.23 -11.69 7.41
N LYS A 5 6.53 -12.76 7.84
CA LYS A 5 5.07 -12.77 7.89
C LYS A 5 4.59 -11.87 9.03
N LEU A 6 3.71 -10.91 8.73
CA LEU A 6 3.09 -10.02 9.70
C LEU A 6 1.64 -10.45 9.96
N PRO A 7 1.14 -10.42 11.21
CA PRO A 7 -0.28 -10.61 11.48
C PRO A 7 -1.10 -9.48 10.86
N ILE A 8 -2.32 -9.79 10.38
CA ILE A 8 -3.24 -8.78 9.84
C ILE A 8 -3.96 -8.11 11.02
N LYS A 9 -3.24 -7.15 11.63
CA LYS A 9 -3.72 -6.27 12.70
C LYS A 9 -3.05 -4.91 12.56
N LYS A 10 -3.54 -3.90 13.31
CA LYS A 10 -2.91 -2.59 13.36
C LYS A 10 -1.44 -2.74 13.81
N ILE A 11 -0.53 -2.10 13.07
CA ILE A 11 0.89 -2.06 13.45
C ILE A 11 1.04 -0.95 14.50
N GLU A 12 1.41 -1.30 15.72
CA GLU A 12 1.49 -0.32 16.83
C GLU A 12 2.65 0.66 16.65
N ASN A 13 3.83 0.14 16.31
CA ASN A 13 5.03 0.96 16.07
C ASN A 13 4.81 1.90 14.87
N MET A 14 4.85 3.21 15.11
CA MET A 14 4.54 4.22 14.09
C MET A 14 5.49 4.19 12.90
N THR A 15 6.80 4.08 13.13
CA THR A 15 7.82 4.04 12.07
C THR A 15 7.62 2.82 11.18
N ASN A 16 7.40 1.64 11.79
CA ASN A 16 7.11 0.42 11.04
C ASN A 16 5.79 0.53 10.27
N ARG A 17 4.79 1.19 10.85
CA ARG A 17 3.49 1.42 10.20
C ARG A 17 3.64 2.32 8.98
N GLN A 18 4.39 3.42 9.10
CA GLN A 18 4.67 4.36 8.00
C GLN A 18 5.46 3.68 6.87
N VAL A 19 6.55 2.98 7.19
CA VAL A 19 7.35 2.25 6.19
C VAL A 19 6.52 1.15 5.50
N THR A 20 5.71 0.42 6.27
CA THR A 20 4.82 -0.62 5.72
C THR A 20 3.75 -0.01 4.82
N PHE A 21 3.16 1.12 5.21
CA PHE A 21 2.21 1.86 4.40
C PHE A 21 2.83 2.26 3.06
N SER A 22 4.00 2.91 3.06
CA SER A 22 4.66 3.35 1.82
C SER A 22 4.96 2.17 0.88
N LYS A 23 5.47 1.05 1.40
CA LYS A 23 5.77 -0.15 0.60
C LYS A 23 4.51 -0.81 0.03
N ARG A 24 3.44 -0.92 0.83
CA ARG A 24 2.17 -1.53 0.38
C ARG A 24 1.42 -0.63 -0.59
N ARG A 25 1.41 0.69 -0.34
CA ARG A 25 0.85 1.69 -1.23
C ARG A 25 1.44 1.55 -2.63
N TYR A 26 2.76 1.55 -2.73
CA TYR A 26 3.46 1.39 -4.01
C TYR A 26 3.05 0.10 -4.73
N GLY A 27 3.06 -1.05 -4.03
CA GLY A 27 2.66 -2.32 -4.62
C GLY A 27 1.18 -2.37 -5.06
N LEU A 28 0.29 -1.69 -4.33
CA LEU A 28 -1.12 -1.57 -4.71
C LEU A 28 -1.32 -0.67 -5.93
N THR A 29 -0.59 0.44 -6.01
CA THR A 29 -0.64 1.35 -7.17
C THR A 29 -0.22 0.63 -8.46
N ILE A 30 0.85 -0.19 -8.41
CA ILE A 30 1.26 -0.98 -9.57
C ILE A 30 0.16 -1.96 -9.99
N LYS A 31 -0.42 -2.71 -9.04
CA LYS A 31 -1.49 -3.66 -9.35
C LYS A 31 -2.74 -2.98 -9.90
N ALA A 32 -3.11 -1.83 -9.34
CA ALA A 32 -4.22 -1.03 -9.82
C ALA A 32 -4.02 -0.62 -11.29
N HIS A 33 -2.80 -0.18 -11.62
CA HIS A 33 -2.42 0.14 -13.00
C HIS A 33 -2.42 -1.10 -13.91
N GLU A 34 -1.85 -2.22 -13.48
CA GLU A 34 -1.88 -3.48 -14.22
C GLU A 34 -3.32 -3.90 -14.57
N ILE A 35 -4.24 -3.83 -13.61
CA ILE A 35 -5.66 -4.16 -13.83
C ILE A 35 -6.30 -3.18 -14.81
N ALA A 36 -6.06 -1.88 -14.65
CA ALA A 36 -6.61 -0.86 -15.55
C ALA A 36 -6.22 -1.13 -17.02
N VAL A 37 -4.94 -1.46 -17.25
CA VAL A 37 -4.42 -1.78 -18.59
C VAL A 37 -4.90 -3.14 -19.11
N LEU A 38 -4.88 -4.18 -18.27
CA LEU A 38 -5.23 -5.55 -18.70
C LEU A 38 -6.71 -5.71 -19.00
N CYS A 39 -7.57 -4.97 -18.30
CA CYS A 39 -9.02 -5.08 -18.43
C CYS A 39 -9.65 -3.91 -19.19
N ASP A 40 -8.85 -2.91 -19.60
CA ASP A 40 -9.31 -1.69 -20.27
C ASP A 40 -10.41 -0.97 -19.46
N ILE A 41 -10.14 -0.70 -18.19
CA ILE A 41 -11.08 -0.05 -17.27
C ILE A 41 -10.50 1.19 -16.59
N ASP A 42 -11.35 2.17 -16.37
CA ASP A 42 -11.06 3.29 -15.48
C ASP A 42 -11.11 2.84 -14.02
N LEU A 43 -9.98 2.96 -13.30
CA LEU A 43 -9.85 2.55 -11.92
C LEU A 43 -9.30 3.70 -11.08
N THR A 44 -9.98 4.00 -9.95
CA THR A 44 -9.52 5.00 -8.97
C THR A 44 -9.19 4.32 -7.64
N LEU A 45 -8.00 4.63 -7.10
CA LEU A 45 -7.54 4.13 -5.79
C LEU A 45 -7.36 5.31 -4.82
N ILE A 46 -8.10 5.32 -3.71
CA ILE A 46 -8.02 6.35 -2.68
C ILE A 46 -7.38 5.79 -1.41
N MET A 47 -6.29 6.40 -0.95
CA MET A 47 -5.58 6.00 0.27
C MET A 47 -5.22 7.24 1.08
N LEU A 48 -5.70 7.30 2.33
CA LEU A 48 -5.43 8.41 3.24
C LEU A 48 -4.27 8.04 4.16
N SER A 49 -3.22 8.85 4.15
CA SER A 49 -2.11 8.72 5.09
C SER A 49 -2.48 9.42 6.40
N PRO A 50 -2.40 8.72 7.56
CA PRO A 50 -2.56 9.38 8.85
C PRO A 50 -1.34 10.23 9.23
N PHE A 51 -0.26 10.25 8.43
CA PHE A 51 1.02 10.87 8.77
C PHE A 51 1.29 12.19 8.02
N GLY A 52 0.30 12.76 7.33
CA GLY A 52 0.37 14.13 6.82
C GLY A 52 1.36 14.41 5.68
N THR A 53 2.10 13.42 5.18
CA THR A 53 2.98 13.59 4.01
C THR A 53 2.75 12.52 2.95
N SER A 54 2.71 13.03 1.71
CA SER A 54 2.42 12.39 0.43
C SER A 54 3.46 11.35 0.01
#